data_AF-A0A7S3GZF6-F1
#
_entry.id   AF-A0A7S3GZF6-F1
#
_cell.length_a   1.000
_cell.length_b   1.000
_cell.length_c   1.000
_cell.angle_alpha   90.00
_cell.angle_beta   90.00
_cell.angle_gamma   90.00
#
_symmetry.space_group_name_H-M   'P 1'
#
loop_
_entity.id
_entity.type
_entity.pdbx_description
1 polymer ?
#
loop_
_entity_poly.entity_id
_entity_poly.type
_entity_poly.pdbx_seq_one_letter_code
_entity_poly.pdbx_strand_id
1 'polypeptide(L)'
;KKLVRLQYDQQIIDLEWRKTYKSLLDAEHRRDTLPGNAQPKTKDMHKKEVDDYIKYLGELQEQKDMYEKSITEVYTKCDDIKLALKKESDLEDLRVFMETRTKDSLS
;
A
#
# COMPACT_ATOMS: atom_id res chain seq x y z
N LYS A 1 -4.49 2.96 -16.00
CA LYS A 1 -4.31 1.48 -16.00
C LYS A 1 -3.27 1.00 -14.98
N LYS A 2 -2.09 1.65 -14.85
CA LYS A 2 -1.04 1.26 -13.88
C LYS A 2 -1.50 1.30 -12.41
N LEU A 3 -2.15 2.39 -11.98
CA LEU A 3 -2.65 2.54 -10.60
C LEU A 3 -3.68 1.47 -10.22
N VAL A 4 -4.65 1.21 -11.11
CA VAL A 4 -5.66 0.16 -10.91
C VAL A 4 -5.02 -1.21 -10.73
N ARG A 5 -3.97 -1.52 -11.51
CA ARG A 5 -3.22 -2.76 -11.36
C ARG A 5 -2.49 -2.84 -10.01
N LEU A 6 -1.83 -1.76 -9.58
CA LEU A 6 -1.18 -1.71 -8.27
C LEU A 6 -2.17 -1.92 -7.12
N GLN A 7 -3.36 -1.32 -7.21
CA GLN A 7 -4.42 -1.51 -6.20
C GLN A 7 -4.95 -2.95 -6.20
N TYR A 8 -5.15 -3.55 -7.38
CA TYR A 8 -5.57 -4.94 -7.49
C TYR A 8 -4.52 -5.90 -6.91
N ASP A 9 -3.24 -5.71 -7.27
CA ASP A 9 -2.15 -6.53 -6.74
C ASP A 9 -2.02 -6.36 -5.22
N GLN A 10 -2.18 -5.13 -4.68
CA GLN A 10 -2.22 -4.89 -3.24
C GLN A 10 -3.35 -5.66 -2.54
N GLN A 11 -4.55 -5.71 -3.14
CA GLN A 11 -5.68 -6.47 -2.59
C GLN A 11 -5.41 -7.97 -2.54
N ILE A 12 -4.72 -8.51 -3.55
CA ILE A 12 -4.30 -9.92 -3.56
C ILE A 12 -3.35 -10.19 -2.39
N ILE A 13 -2.33 -9.36 -2.22
CA ILE A 13 -1.37 -9.52 -1.12
C ILE A 13 -2.06 -9.35 0.23
N ASP A 14 -2.98 -8.40 0.38
CA ASP A 14 -3.76 -8.23 1.60
C ASP A 14 -4.60 -9.46 1.95
N LEU A 15 -5.24 -10.06 0.94
CA LEU A 15 -6.02 -11.27 1.13
C LEU A 15 -5.13 -12.43 1.57
N GLU A 16 -3.98 -12.60 0.93
CA GLU A 16 -3.02 -13.66 1.26
C GLU A 16 -2.44 -13.45 2.66
N TRP A 17 -2.06 -12.21 3.01
CA TRP A 17 -1.59 -11.85 4.33
C TRP A 17 -2.60 -12.22 5.42
N ARG A 18 -3.88 -11.91 5.22
CA ARG A 18 -4.95 -12.26 6.19
C ARG A 18 -5.14 -13.76 6.32
N LYS A 19 -5.05 -14.51 5.22
CA LYS A 19 -5.14 -15.98 5.25
C LYS A 19 -3.96 -16.59 6.00
N THR A 20 -2.74 -16.14 5.69
CA THR A 20 -1.52 -16.59 6.37
C THR A 20 -1.55 -16.24 7.85
N TYR A 21 -2.04 -15.07 8.22
CA TYR A 21 -2.18 -14.66 9.61
C TYR A 21 -3.16 -15.55 10.37
N LYS A 22 -4.30 -15.91 9.76
CA LYS A 22 -5.21 -16.89 10.36
C LYS A 22 -4.54 -18.26 10.53
N SER A 23 -3.81 -18.74 9.53
CA SER A 23 -3.07 -20.00 9.61
C SER A 23 -2.01 -19.99 10.72
N LEU A 24 -1.35 -18.85 10.92
CA LEU A 24 -0.42 -18.65 12.04
C LEU A 24 -1.15 -18.82 13.39
N LEU A 25 -2.27 -18.14 13.60
CA LEU A 25 -3.05 -18.25 14.83
C LEU A 25 -3.49 -19.70 15.10
N ASP A 26 -3.93 -20.40 14.06
CA ASP A 26 -4.32 -21.81 14.16
C ASP A 26 -3.09 -22.70 14.51
N ALA A 27 -1.92 -22.40 13.95
CA ALA A 27 -0.66 -23.13 14.23
C ALA A 27 -0.15 -22.86 15.65
N GLU A 28 -0.21 -21.61 16.11
CA GLU A 28 0.13 -21.24 17.49
C GLU A 28 -0.81 -21.93 18.48
N HIS A 29 -2.11 -21.93 18.19
CA HIS A 29 -3.07 -22.64 19.02
C HIS A 29 -2.80 -24.15 19.08
N ARG A 30 -2.46 -24.79 17.95
CA ARG A 30 -2.04 -26.20 17.93
C ARG A 30 -0.79 -26.42 18.77
N ARG A 31 0.22 -25.56 18.66
CA ARG A 31 1.45 -25.63 19.45
C ARG A 31 1.17 -25.51 20.95
N ASP A 32 0.31 -24.58 21.34
CA ASP A 32 0.02 -24.28 22.74
C ASP A 32 -0.89 -25.33 23.40
N THR A 33 -1.71 -26.02 22.60
CA THR A 33 -2.57 -27.12 23.06
C THR A 33 -1.88 -28.49 23.03
N LEU A 34 -0.60 -28.55 22.64
CA LEU A 34 0.16 -29.80 22.67
C LEU A 34 0.25 -30.37 24.09
N PRO A 35 0.01 -31.68 24.26
CA PRO A 35 0.24 -32.35 25.54
C PRO A 35 1.68 -32.15 26.02
N GLY A 36 1.88 -31.95 27.33
CA GLY A 36 3.23 -31.76 27.89
C GLY A 36 4.19 -32.92 27.61
N ASN A 37 3.64 -34.13 27.46
CA ASN A 37 4.36 -35.37 27.10
C ASN A 37 4.53 -35.59 25.58
N ALA A 38 4.14 -34.64 24.73
CA ALA A 38 4.33 -34.74 23.29
C ALA A 38 5.83 -34.93 22.95
N GLN A 39 6.09 -35.73 21.93
CA GLN A 39 7.46 -36.04 21.51
C GLN A 39 8.20 -34.75 21.12
N PRO A 40 9.51 -34.63 21.42
CA PRO A 40 10.31 -33.45 21.05
C PRO A 40 10.21 -33.12 19.57
N LYS A 41 10.24 -34.13 18.69
CA LYS A 41 10.07 -33.98 17.25
C LYS A 41 8.75 -33.31 16.86
N THR A 42 7.65 -33.63 17.55
CA THR A 42 6.34 -33.01 17.33
C THR A 42 6.35 -31.55 17.76
N LYS A 43 6.97 -31.23 18.90
CA LYS A 43 7.12 -29.85 19.39
C LYS A 43 7.96 -29.01 18.42
N ASP A 44 9.07 -29.56 17.93
CA ASP A 44 9.94 -28.91 16.95
C ASP A 44 9.23 -28.68 15.62
N MET A 45 8.42 -29.65 15.16
CA MET A 45 7.63 -29.51 13.94
C MET A 45 6.64 -28.36 14.03
N HIS A 46 5.87 -28.26 15.12
CA HIS A 46 4.90 -27.17 15.30
C HIS A 46 5.57 -25.82 15.53
N LYS A 47 6.72 -25.79 16.20
CA LYS A 47 7.52 -24.57 16.31
C LYS A 47 7.98 -24.10 14.93
N LYS A 48 8.54 -25.01 14.11
CA LYS A 48 8.97 -24.70 12.75
C LYS A 48 7.81 -24.21 11.88
N GLU A 49 6.65 -24.84 11.98
CA GLU A 49 5.43 -24.42 11.28
C GLU A 49 5.04 -22.97 11.62
N VAL A 50 5.07 -22.60 12.91
CA VAL A 50 4.86 -21.21 13.36
C VAL A 50 5.93 -20.27 12.81
N ASP A 51 7.21 -20.65 12.90
CA ASP A 51 8.33 -19.84 12.41
C ASP A 51 8.24 -19.60 10.88
N ASP A 52 7.83 -20.61 10.11
CA ASP A 52 7.63 -20.51 8.66
C ASP A 52 6.48 -19.55 8.31
N TYR A 53 5.36 -19.59 9.04
CA TYR A 53 4.26 -18.63 8.86
C TYR A 53 4.67 -17.20 9.22
N ILE A 54 5.40 -16.99 10.32
CA ILE A 54 5.91 -15.68 10.72
C ILE A 54 6.83 -15.11 9.63
N LYS A 55 7.75 -15.94 9.11
CA LYS A 55 8.64 -15.53 8.03
C LYS A 55 7.86 -15.10 6.79
N TYR A 56 6.89 -15.91 6.36
CA TYR A 56 6.10 -15.60 5.17
C TYR A 56 5.24 -14.34 5.35
N LEU A 57 4.71 -14.09 6.55
CA LEU A 57 4.02 -12.83 6.87
C LEU A 57 4.93 -11.62 6.75
N GLY A 58 6.21 -11.75 7.13
CA GLY A 58 7.22 -10.71 6.91
C GLY A 58 7.39 -10.37 5.44
N GLU A 59 7.56 -11.38 4.59
CA GLU A 59 7.68 -11.21 3.13
C GLU A 59 6.42 -10.56 2.52
N LEU A 60 5.22 -10.94 2.98
CA LEU A 60 3.97 -10.34 2.54
C LEU A 60 3.83 -8.89 3.03
N GLN A 61 4.31 -8.57 4.25
CA GLN A 61 4.29 -7.21 4.77
C GLN A 61 5.20 -6.28 3.94
N GLU A 62 6.41 -6.73 3.60
CA GLU A 62 7.32 -5.96 2.73
C GLU A 62 6.68 -5.65 1.37
N GLN A 63 5.95 -6.61 0.79
CA GLN A 63 5.21 -6.40 -0.46
C GLN A 63 4.08 -5.37 -0.28
N LYS A 64 3.33 -5.43 0.82
CA LYS A 64 2.27 -4.45 1.13
C LYS A 64 2.84 -3.03 1.23
N ASP A 65 3.92 -2.86 1.97
CA ASP A 65 4.57 -1.56 2.16
C ASP A 65 5.08 -1.00 0.81
N MET A 66 5.61 -1.87 -0.05
CA MET A 66 6.04 -1.49 -1.41
C MET A 66 4.86 -1.00 -2.26
N TYR A 67 3.71 -1.69 -2.22
CA TYR A 67 2.52 -1.25 -2.96
C TYR A 67 1.96 0.06 -2.42
N GLU A 68 1.88 0.22 -1.09
CA GLU A 68 1.42 1.45 -0.44
C GLU A 68 2.29 2.65 -0.82
N LYS A 69 3.62 2.47 -0.77
CA LYS A 69 4.57 3.48 -1.22
C LYS A 69 4.36 3.84 -2.70
N SER A 70 4.26 2.83 -3.56
CA SER A 70 4.09 3.03 -5.01
C SER A 70 2.80 3.76 -5.36
N ILE A 71 1.70 3.43 -4.66
CA ILE A 71 0.40 4.08 -4.83
C ILE A 71 0.47 5.54 -4.35
N THR A 72 1.07 5.78 -3.18
CA THR A 72 1.26 7.11 -2.62
C THR A 72 2.06 8.00 -3.57
N GLU A 73 3.17 7.49 -4.12
CA GLU A 73 3.99 8.24 -5.09
C GLU A 73 3.21 8.64 -6.34
N VAL A 74 2.29 7.79 -6.83
CA VAL A 74 1.44 8.13 -7.98
C VAL A 74 0.48 9.26 -7.63
N TYR A 75 -0.17 9.20 -6.46
CA TYR A 75 -1.08 10.25 -6.02
C TYR A 75 -0.38 11.58 -5.80
N THR A 76 0.79 11.57 -5.14
CA THR A 76 1.61 12.77 -4.95
C THR A 76 1.95 13.43 -6.28
N LYS A 77 2.41 12.66 -7.27
CA LYS A 77 2.69 13.19 -8.62
C LYS A 77 1.46 13.78 -9.28
N CYS A 78 0.29 13.16 -9.12
CA CYS A 78 -0.95 13.71 -9.64
C CYS A 78 -1.30 15.06 -8.98
N ASP A 79 -1.09 15.19 -7.68
CA ASP A 79 -1.38 16.43 -6.97
C ASP A 79 -0.39 17.55 -7.32
N ASP A 80 0.90 17.23 -7.49
CA ASP A 80 1.89 18.17 -7.99
C ASP A 80 1.52 18.71 -9.39
N ILE A 81 1.07 17.84 -10.29
CA ILE A 81 0.61 18.23 -11.62
C ILE A 81 -0.63 19.14 -11.53
N LYS A 82 -1.60 18.81 -10.68
CA LYS A 82 -2.79 19.67 -10.47
C LYS A 82 -2.41 21.05 -9.96
N LEU A 83 -1.46 21.14 -9.02
CA LEU A 83 -0.97 22.41 -8.50
C LEU A 83 -0.26 23.23 -9.58
N ALA A 84 0.56 22.59 -10.41
CA ALA A 84 1.23 23.24 -11.53
C ALA A 84 0.22 23.79 -12.55
N LEU A 85 -0.78 23.00 -12.94
CA LEU A 85 -1.84 23.42 -13.85
C LEU A 85 -2.66 24.58 -13.30
N LYS A 86 -2.99 24.55 -12.00
CA LYS A 86 -3.70 25.66 -11.34
C LYS A 86 -2.89 26.96 -11.42
N LYS A 87 -1.60 26.89 -11.12
CA LYS A 87 -0.71 28.05 -11.20
C LYS A 87 -0.65 28.61 -12.63
N GLU A 88 -0.59 27.75 -13.64
CA GLU A 88 -0.61 28.17 -15.05
C GLU A 88 -1.93 28.85 -15.43
N SER A 89 -3.06 28.28 -15.02
CA SER A 89 -4.39 28.88 -15.20
C SER A 89 -4.51 30.25 -14.54
N ASP A 90 -4.09 30.36 -13.27
CA ASP A 90 -4.15 31.62 -12.51
C ASP A 90 -3.31 32.74 -13.19
N LEU A 91 -2.18 32.37 -13.81
CA LEU A 91 -1.33 33.30 -14.56
C LEU A 91 -1.97 33.72 -15.89
N GLU A 92 -2.61 32.80 -16.60
CA GLU A 92 -3.31 33.11 -17.84
C GLU A 92 -4.53 34.01 -17.58
N ASP A 93 -5.31 33.72 -16.53
CA ASP A 93 -6.43 34.56 -16.11
C ASP A 93 -5.96 35.99 -15.78
N LEU A 94 -4.83 36.12 -15.09
CA LEU A 94 -4.22 37.42 -14.82
C LEU A 94 -3.77 38.13 -16.10
N ARG A 95 -3.16 37.42 -17.05
CA ARG A 95 -2.74 37.97 -18.35
C ARG A 95 -3.95 38.52 -19.11
N VAL A 96 -5.02 37.74 -19.22
CA VAL A 96 -6.27 38.12 -19.89
C VAL A 96 -6.91 39.33 -19.21
N PHE A 97 -6.93 39.37 -17.88
CA PHE A 97 -7.43 40.51 -17.12
C PHE A 97 -6.64 41.80 -17.43
N MET A 98 -5.31 41.72 -17.44
CA MET A 98 -4.45 42.87 -17.74
C MET A 98 -4.57 43.34 -19.19
N GLU A 99 -4.67 42.41 -20.15
CA GLU A 99 -4.89 42.73 -21.56
C GLU A 99 -6.23 43.44 -21.78
N THR A 100 -7.31 42.95 -21.16
CA THR A 100 -8.64 43.56 -21.22
C THR A 100 -8.61 44.99 -20.66
N ARG A 101 -8.04 45.18 -19.46
CA ARG A 101 -7.93 46.51 -18.84
C ARG A 101 -7.13 47.49 -19.69
N THR A 102 -6.07 47.01 -20.34
CA THR A 102 -5.25 47.84 -21.22
C THR A 102 -6.03 48.28 -22.46
N LYS A 103 -6.77 47.36 -23.09
CA LYS A 103 -7.65 47.67 -24.23
C LYS A 103 -8.72 48.69 -23.87
N ASP A 104 -9.39 48.50 -22.73
CA ASP A 104 -10.45 49.41 -22.26
C ASP A 104 -9.92 50.82 -21.94
N SER A 105 -8.65 50.94 -21.53
CA SER A 105 -8.01 52.24 -21.26
C SER A 105 -7.56 52.99 -22.52
N LEU A 106 -7.49 52.30 -23.66
CA LEU A 106 -7.05 52.85 -24.95
C LEU A 106 -8.22 53.15 -25.90
N SER A 107 -9.45 52.74 -25.55
CA SER A 107 -10.70 53.07 -26.26
C SER A 107 -11.39 54.27 -25.63
#